data_AF-I7IT83-F1
#
_entry.id   AF-I7IT83-F1
#
_cell.length_a   1.000
_cell.length_b   1.000
_cell.length_c   1.000
_cell.angle_alpha   90.00
_cell.angle_beta   90.00
_cell.angle_gamma   90.00
#
_symmetry.space_group_name_H-M   'P 1'
#
loop_
_entity.id
_entity.type
_entity.pdbx_description
1 polymer ?
#
loop_
_entity_poly.entity_id
_entity_poly.type
_entity_poly.pdbx_seq_one_letter_code
_entity_poly.pdbx_strand_id
1 'polypeptide(L)'
;MSKLLTRNVGFREIVVPRWVLETPNYSRTPLWRQFFESQFASRNFFFCGSAWTAIASFAFFMWYSRIFDPPPNERLDRYWLNSPKFRILSAYYNPGKRPGAKISQMTYDSRYFHKGKDHPFAINEIKDYLFKLRENYLIESHPGVQYPNVFRQHRNVKTPATFQVHLH
;
A
#
# COMPACT_ATOMS: atom_id res chain seq x y z
N MET A 1 50.59 53.85 -6.32
CA MET A 1 49.14 53.98 -6.60
C MET A 1 48.52 52.59 -6.53
N SER A 2 47.86 52.24 -5.42
CA SER A 2 47.23 50.93 -5.23
C SER A 2 45.96 50.84 -6.08
N LYS A 3 45.86 49.83 -6.96
CA LYS A 3 44.63 49.58 -7.72
C LYS A 3 43.52 49.17 -6.75
N LEU A 4 42.43 49.93 -6.73
CA LEU A 4 41.24 49.65 -5.92
C LEU A 4 40.46 48.47 -6.52
N LEU A 5 40.06 47.52 -5.67
CA LEU A 5 39.19 46.40 -6.06
C LEU A 5 37.75 46.93 -6.20
N THR A 6 37.24 47.01 -7.44
CA THR A 6 35.88 47.49 -7.74
C THR A 6 34.86 46.37 -7.93
N ARG A 7 35.31 45.12 -8.08
CA ARG A 7 34.45 43.96 -8.32
C ARG A 7 33.82 43.46 -7.02
N ASN A 8 32.51 43.25 -7.03
CA ASN A 8 31.82 42.54 -5.94
C ASN A 8 32.20 41.05 -5.98
N VAL A 9 33.03 40.60 -5.04
CA VAL A 9 33.49 39.21 -4.93
C VAL A 9 32.49 38.41 -4.10
N GLY A 10 31.88 37.39 -4.70
CA GLY A 10 30.91 36.54 -4.00
C GLY A 10 31.57 35.57 -3.02
N PHE A 11 30.88 35.23 -1.93
CA PHE A 11 31.42 34.32 -0.89
C PHE A 11 31.82 32.93 -1.42
N ARG A 12 31.12 32.42 -2.44
CA ARG A 12 31.44 31.13 -3.10
C ARG A 12 32.78 31.15 -3.84
N GLU A 13 33.26 32.33 -4.22
CA GLU A 13 34.58 32.48 -4.85
C GLU A 13 35.70 32.43 -3.81
N ILE A 14 35.38 32.69 -2.54
CA ILE A 14 36.32 32.72 -1.42
C ILE A 14 36.33 31.37 -0.70
N VAL A 15 35.16 30.80 -0.45
CA VAL A 15 34.98 29.57 0.32
C VAL A 15 34.28 28.53 -0.55
N VAL A 16 35.02 27.47 -0.87
CA VAL A 16 34.48 26.29 -1.56
C VAL A 16 34.02 25.29 -0.49
N PRO A 17 32.71 25.04 -0.35
CA PRO A 17 32.21 24.05 0.60
C PRO A 17 32.59 22.64 0.15
N ARG A 18 32.79 21.73 1.11
CA ARG A 18 32.99 20.31 0.81
C ARG A 18 31.68 19.67 0.36
N TRP A 19 31.77 18.69 -0.53
CA TRP A 19 30.62 17.86 -0.92
C TRP A 19 30.36 16.80 0.15
N VAL A 20 29.21 16.88 0.83
CA VAL A 20 28.83 15.99 1.95
C VAL A 20 27.44 15.37 1.76
N LEU A 21 26.70 15.76 0.70
CA LEU A 21 25.37 15.21 0.42
C LEU A 21 25.41 13.72 0.07
N GLU A 22 26.48 13.29 -0.61
CA GLU A 22 26.71 11.90 -0.97
C GLU A 22 27.89 11.36 -0.16
N THR A 23 27.80 10.09 0.25
CA THR A 23 28.87 9.42 0.96
C THR A 23 30.12 9.29 0.06
N PRO A 24 31.33 9.53 0.58
CA PRO A 24 32.55 9.40 -0.22
C PRO A 24 32.81 7.96 -0.65
N ASN A 25 33.19 7.77 -1.92
CA ASN A 25 33.63 6.47 -2.44
C ASN A 25 35.16 6.32 -2.30
N TYR A 26 35.61 5.66 -1.23
CA TYR A 26 37.03 5.47 -0.95
C TYR A 26 37.71 4.41 -1.82
N SER A 27 36.98 3.38 -2.27
CA SER A 27 37.51 2.35 -3.16
C SER A 27 37.69 2.83 -4.60
N ARG A 28 37.13 4.00 -4.95
CA ARG A 28 37.18 4.62 -6.29
C ARG A 28 36.64 3.72 -7.41
N THR A 29 35.87 2.70 -7.05
CA THR A 29 35.22 1.77 -7.99
C THR A 29 33.70 1.89 -7.88
N PRO A 30 32.95 1.78 -8.98
CA PRO A 30 31.49 1.82 -8.92
C PRO A 30 30.93 0.56 -8.23
N LEU A 31 29.74 0.67 -7.62
CA LEU A 31 29.12 -0.42 -6.83
C LEU A 31 28.92 -1.71 -7.63
N TRP A 32 28.51 -1.62 -8.89
CA TRP A 32 28.31 -2.80 -9.74
C TRP A 32 29.62 -3.58 -9.98
N ARG A 33 30.75 -2.86 -10.06
CA ARG A 33 32.07 -3.48 -10.23
C ARG A 33 32.53 -4.14 -8.94
N GLN A 34 32.33 -3.49 -7.79
CA GLN A 34 32.59 -4.10 -6.48
C GLN A 34 31.74 -5.36 -6.28
N PHE A 35 30.47 -5.31 -6.68
CA PHE A 35 29.57 -6.46 -6.65
C PHE A 35 30.10 -7.60 -7.55
N PHE A 36 30.48 -7.29 -8.79
CA PHE A 36 31.01 -8.28 -9.73
C PHE A 36 32.32 -8.90 -9.26
N GLU A 37 33.28 -8.09 -8.78
CA GLU A 37 34.56 -8.56 -8.24
C GLU A 37 34.34 -9.45 -7.00
N SER A 38 33.35 -9.13 -6.15
CA SER A 38 33.04 -9.96 -4.98
C SER A 38 32.57 -11.38 -5.33
N GLN A 39 32.01 -11.60 -6.52
CA GLN A 39 31.56 -12.93 -6.95
C GLN A 39 32.73 -13.90 -7.12
N PHE A 40 33.91 -13.37 -7.45
CA PHE A 40 35.13 -14.15 -7.63
C PHE A 40 35.98 -14.21 -6.34
N ALA A 41 35.58 -13.50 -5.29
CA ALA A 41 36.21 -13.58 -3.98
C ALA A 41 35.71 -14.84 -3.24
N SER A 42 36.60 -15.47 -2.45
CA SER A 42 36.25 -16.68 -1.73
C SER A 42 35.10 -16.43 -0.74
N ARG A 43 34.18 -17.41 -0.64
CA ARG A 43 33.01 -17.40 0.27
C ARG A 43 31.94 -16.32 0.00
N ASN A 44 32.01 -15.60 -1.12
CA ASN A 44 31.09 -14.49 -1.45
C ASN A 44 30.32 -14.68 -2.77
N PHE A 45 30.27 -15.92 -3.29
CA PHE A 45 29.57 -16.20 -4.53
C PHE A 45 28.05 -16.13 -4.37
N PHE A 46 27.41 -15.28 -5.16
CA PHE A 46 25.97 -15.05 -5.21
C PHE A 46 25.36 -14.79 -3.82
N PHE A 47 24.44 -15.63 -3.33
CA PHE A 47 23.85 -15.48 -1.98
C PHE A 47 24.68 -16.14 -0.86
N CYS A 48 25.82 -16.76 -1.18
CA CYS A 48 26.65 -17.42 -0.18
C CYS A 48 27.52 -16.40 0.58
N GLY A 49 27.59 -16.57 1.91
CA GLY A 49 28.38 -15.72 2.79
C GLY A 49 27.53 -14.71 3.56
N SER A 50 28.19 -13.71 4.14
CA SER A 50 27.57 -12.66 4.97
C SER A 50 27.93 -11.24 4.51
N ALA A 51 28.59 -11.11 3.37
CA ALA A 51 28.90 -9.81 2.77
C ALA A 51 27.61 -9.11 2.30
N TRP A 52 27.67 -7.79 2.15
CA TRP A 52 26.53 -7.01 1.62
C TRP A 52 26.11 -7.46 0.22
N THR A 53 27.05 -7.96 -0.59
CA THR A 53 26.80 -8.50 -1.92
C THR A 53 25.98 -9.80 -1.87
N ALA A 54 26.18 -10.61 -0.83
CA ALA A 54 25.39 -11.82 -0.58
C ALA A 54 23.95 -11.47 -0.20
N ILE A 55 23.76 -10.48 0.68
CA ILE A 55 22.43 -9.98 1.07
C ILE A 55 21.70 -9.37 -0.13
N ALA A 56 22.40 -8.57 -0.94
CA ALA A 56 21.85 -7.98 -2.15
C ALA A 56 21.44 -9.05 -3.17
N SER A 57 22.27 -10.08 -3.37
CA SER A 57 21.97 -11.21 -4.26
C SER A 57 20.80 -12.04 -3.75
N PHE A 58 20.70 -12.25 -2.44
CA PHE A 58 19.57 -12.94 -1.82
C PHE A 58 18.26 -12.15 -1.98
N ALA A 59 18.30 -10.83 -1.74
CA ALA A 59 17.14 -9.97 -1.98
C ALA A 59 16.71 -10.00 -3.46
N PHE A 60 17.67 -9.95 -4.39
CA PHE A 60 17.40 -10.08 -5.81
C PHE A 60 16.83 -11.45 -6.18
N PHE A 61 17.38 -12.54 -5.64
CA PHE A 61 16.86 -13.89 -5.84
C PHE A 61 15.42 -14.04 -5.35
N MET A 62 15.14 -13.50 -4.17
CA MET A 62 13.79 -13.50 -3.61
C MET A 62 12.81 -12.65 -4.43
N TRP A 63 13.25 -11.50 -4.96
CA TRP A 63 12.46 -10.66 -5.86
C TRP A 63 12.22 -11.31 -7.23
N TYR A 64 13.23 -11.98 -7.78
CA TYR A 64 13.12 -12.75 -9.02
C TYR A 64 12.22 -13.99 -8.86
N SER A 65 12.13 -14.50 -7.63
CA SER A 65 11.22 -15.60 -7.28
C SER A 65 9.76 -15.14 -7.23
N ARG A 66 8.84 -16.08 -7.44
CA ARG A 66 7.39 -15.86 -7.42
C ARG A 66 6.79 -15.56 -6.04
N ILE A 67 7.62 -15.52 -4.99
CA ILE A 67 7.15 -15.41 -3.60
C ILE A 67 6.52 -14.04 -3.32
N PHE A 68 7.05 -12.98 -3.94
CA PHE A 68 6.58 -11.61 -3.76
C PHE A 68 5.64 -11.13 -4.86
N ASP A 69 5.36 -11.97 -5.85
CA ASP A 69 4.41 -11.65 -6.91
C ASP A 69 2.97 -11.57 -6.35
N PRO A 70 2.10 -10.76 -6.97
CA PRO A 70 0.68 -10.76 -6.64
C PRO A 70 0.06 -12.17 -6.80
N PRO A 71 -0.88 -12.55 -5.91
CA PRO A 71 -1.55 -13.84 -6.04
C PRO A 71 -2.42 -13.89 -7.30
N PRO A 72 -2.58 -15.07 -7.93
CA PRO A 72 -3.47 -15.25 -9.06
C PRO A 72 -4.95 -15.13 -8.66
N ASN A 73 -5.82 -14.90 -9.65
CA ASN A 73 -7.25 -14.64 -9.42
C ASN A 73 -7.99 -15.77 -8.66
N GLU A 74 -7.56 -17.03 -8.83
CA GLU A 74 -8.05 -18.22 -8.11
C GLU A 74 -7.82 -18.20 -6.59
N ARG A 75 -6.92 -17.33 -6.10
CA ARG A 75 -6.47 -17.25 -4.70
C ARG A 75 -6.70 -15.89 -4.04
N LEU A 76 -7.35 -14.96 -4.73
CA LEU A 76 -7.64 -13.63 -4.18
C LEU A 76 -8.52 -13.69 -2.92
N ASP A 77 -9.50 -14.59 -2.90
CA ASP A 77 -10.42 -14.78 -1.79
C ASP A 77 -9.74 -15.26 -0.50
N ARG A 78 -8.59 -15.93 -0.62
CA ARG A 78 -7.87 -16.52 0.51
C ARG A 78 -7.27 -15.48 1.45
N TYR A 79 -6.85 -14.32 0.93
CA TYR A 79 -6.23 -13.27 1.74
C TYR A 79 -6.56 -11.86 1.25
N TRP A 80 -6.41 -11.61 -0.06
CA TRP A 80 -6.43 -10.26 -0.61
C TRP A 80 -7.78 -9.55 -0.44
N LEU A 81 -8.90 -10.20 -0.78
CA LEU A 81 -10.23 -9.60 -0.70
C LEU A 81 -10.66 -9.26 0.74
N ASN A 82 -10.00 -9.86 1.73
CA ASN A 82 -10.22 -9.61 3.16
C ASN A 82 -9.12 -8.76 3.81
N SER A 83 -8.12 -8.33 3.04
CA SER A 83 -6.99 -7.54 3.53
C SER A 83 -7.41 -6.11 3.91
N PRO A 84 -6.85 -5.53 4.99
CA PRO A 84 -7.10 -4.13 5.34
C PRO A 84 -6.65 -3.18 4.23
N LYS A 85 -5.52 -3.47 3.57
CA LYS A 85 -5.02 -2.66 2.45
C LYS A 85 -6.06 -2.59 1.33
N PHE A 86 -6.57 -3.75 0.93
CA PHE A 86 -7.60 -3.82 -0.12
C PHE A 86 -8.87 -3.05 0.28
N ARG A 87 -9.38 -3.26 1.48
CA ARG A 87 -10.60 -2.58 1.96
C ARG A 87 -10.47 -1.05 2.02
N ILE A 88 -9.31 -0.56 2.48
CA ILE A 88 -9.02 0.89 2.53
C ILE A 88 -8.94 1.47 1.12
N LEU A 89 -8.20 0.81 0.21
CA LEU A 89 -8.09 1.26 -1.18
C LEU A 89 -9.47 1.25 -1.86
N SER A 90 -10.27 0.20 -1.67
CA SER A 90 -11.62 0.13 -2.23
C SER A 90 -12.51 1.27 -1.73
N ALA A 91 -12.43 1.64 -0.44
CA ALA A 91 -13.20 2.76 0.11
C ALA A 91 -12.68 4.11 -0.41
N TYR A 92 -11.36 4.28 -0.51
CA TYR A 92 -10.73 5.52 -0.97
C TYR A 92 -11.05 5.82 -2.44
N TYR A 93 -10.94 4.82 -3.32
CA TYR A 93 -11.21 4.98 -4.75
C TYR A 93 -12.70 5.01 -5.10
N ASN A 94 -13.59 4.72 -4.15
CA ASN A 94 -15.04 4.80 -4.35
C ASN A 94 -15.65 5.82 -3.37
N PRO A 95 -15.42 7.12 -3.58
CA PRO A 95 -15.87 8.17 -2.67
C PRO A 95 -17.40 8.15 -2.53
N GLY A 96 -17.88 8.27 -1.29
CA GLY A 96 -19.31 8.32 -0.98
C GLY A 96 -20.07 6.99 -1.13
N LYS A 97 -19.39 5.89 -1.50
CA LYS A 97 -20.00 4.57 -1.71
C LYS A 97 -19.54 3.57 -0.65
N ARG A 98 -20.28 2.46 -0.53
CA ARG A 98 -19.90 1.31 0.31
C ARG A 98 -19.54 0.12 -0.59
N PRO A 99 -18.25 -0.25 -0.71
CA PRO A 99 -17.82 -1.32 -1.61
C PRO A 99 -18.13 -2.73 -1.10
N GLY A 100 -18.68 -2.90 0.11
CA GLY A 100 -18.86 -4.21 0.74
C GLY A 100 -19.63 -5.23 -0.11
N ALA A 101 -20.73 -4.83 -0.75
CA ALA A 101 -21.50 -5.70 -1.64
C ALA A 101 -20.72 -6.08 -2.91
N LYS A 102 -19.96 -5.14 -3.47
CA LYS A 102 -19.09 -5.38 -4.64
C LYS A 102 -17.93 -6.30 -4.31
N ILE A 103 -17.33 -6.16 -3.12
CA ILE A 103 -16.28 -7.07 -2.64
C ILE A 103 -16.84 -8.49 -2.51
N SER A 104 -18.06 -8.66 -1.99
CA SER A 104 -18.71 -9.98 -1.98
C SER A 104 -18.89 -10.52 -3.40
N GLN A 105 -19.36 -9.72 -4.37
CA GLN A 105 -19.45 -10.15 -5.78
C GLN A 105 -18.09 -10.57 -6.35
N MET A 106 -17.00 -9.83 -6.06
CA MET A 106 -15.64 -10.22 -6.48
C MET A 106 -15.19 -11.55 -5.87
N THR A 107 -15.60 -11.85 -4.63
CA THR A 107 -15.35 -13.15 -4.00
C THR A 107 -16.11 -14.27 -4.71
N TYR A 108 -17.35 -14.02 -5.12
CA TYR A 108 -18.14 -14.95 -5.92
C TYR A 108 -17.43 -15.22 -7.26
N ASP A 109 -17.03 -14.17 -7.98
CA ASP A 109 -16.38 -14.26 -9.29
C ASP A 109 -15.05 -15.04 -9.22
N SER A 110 -14.22 -14.75 -8.22
CA SER A 110 -12.94 -15.43 -7.98
C SER A 110 -13.12 -16.95 -7.80
N ARG A 111 -14.17 -17.36 -7.10
CA ARG A 111 -14.46 -18.78 -6.83
C ARG A 111 -15.20 -19.47 -7.97
N TYR A 112 -16.12 -18.78 -8.62
CA TYR A 112 -16.91 -19.35 -9.72
C TYR A 112 -16.06 -19.47 -10.99
N PHE A 113 -15.61 -18.33 -11.54
CA PHE A 113 -14.96 -18.29 -12.85
C PHE A 113 -13.51 -18.77 -12.84
N HIS A 114 -12.75 -18.47 -11.79
CA HIS A 114 -11.31 -18.78 -11.76
C HIS A 114 -10.97 -20.10 -11.05
N LYS A 115 -11.85 -20.57 -10.17
CA LYS A 115 -11.62 -21.79 -9.37
C LYS A 115 -12.56 -22.95 -9.76
N GLY A 116 -13.58 -22.69 -10.58
CA GLY A 116 -14.52 -23.71 -11.06
C GLY A 116 -15.47 -24.23 -9.98
N LYS A 117 -15.84 -23.41 -8.99
CA LYS A 117 -16.84 -23.79 -7.98
C LYS A 117 -18.23 -23.34 -8.41
N ASP A 118 -19.09 -24.27 -8.79
CA ASP A 118 -20.47 -23.96 -9.21
C ASP A 118 -21.34 -23.36 -8.11
N HIS A 119 -21.01 -23.66 -6.85
CA HIS A 119 -21.65 -23.09 -5.66
C HIS A 119 -20.61 -22.35 -4.80
N PRO A 120 -20.32 -21.08 -5.12
CA PRO A 120 -19.22 -20.34 -4.48
C PRO A 120 -19.49 -19.93 -3.04
N PHE A 121 -20.76 -19.76 -2.69
CA PHE A 121 -21.20 -19.22 -1.41
C PHE A 121 -21.92 -20.24 -0.55
N ALA A 122 -21.54 -20.27 0.73
CA ALA A 122 -22.32 -20.92 1.77
C ALA A 122 -23.51 -20.04 2.21
N ILE A 123 -24.45 -20.61 2.97
CA ILE A 123 -25.63 -19.91 3.50
C ILE A 123 -25.23 -18.64 4.28
N ASN A 124 -24.15 -18.71 5.06
CA ASN A 124 -23.63 -17.55 5.81
C ASN A 124 -23.16 -16.42 4.89
N GLU A 125 -22.52 -16.76 3.76
CA GLU A 125 -22.02 -15.79 2.79
C GLU A 125 -23.16 -15.18 1.97
N ILE A 126 -24.20 -15.96 1.67
CA ILE A 126 -25.45 -15.46 1.08
C ILE A 126 -26.13 -14.48 2.05
N LYS A 127 -26.23 -14.83 3.33
CA LYS A 127 -26.80 -13.94 4.37
C LYS A 127 -26.02 -12.64 4.48
N ASP A 128 -24.68 -12.70 4.51
CA ASP A 128 -23.83 -11.51 4.54
C ASP A 128 -24.00 -10.64 3.28
N TYR A 129 -24.08 -11.25 2.10
CA TYR A 129 -24.35 -10.53 0.86
C TYR A 129 -25.71 -9.81 0.88
N LEU A 130 -26.78 -10.51 1.30
CA LEU A 130 -28.12 -9.93 1.43
C LEU A 130 -28.17 -8.82 2.49
N PHE A 131 -27.43 -8.98 3.60
CA PHE A 131 -27.30 -7.96 4.63
C PHE A 131 -26.66 -6.68 4.06
N LYS A 132 -25.58 -6.81 3.30
CA LYS A 132 -24.91 -5.68 2.63
C LYS A 132 -25.80 -5.00 1.58
N LEU A 133 -26.59 -5.77 0.82
CA LEU A 133 -27.58 -5.21 -0.11
C LEU A 133 -28.65 -4.41 0.63
N ARG A 134 -29.17 -4.95 1.73
CA ARG A 134 -30.13 -4.24 2.59
C ARG A 134 -29.55 -2.94 3.14
N GLU A 135 -28.30 -2.93 3.61
CA GLU A 135 -27.65 -1.71 4.08
C GLU A 135 -27.57 -0.63 2.99
N ASN A 136 -27.21 -1.00 1.76
CA ASN A 136 -27.16 -0.07 0.65
C ASN A 136 -28.55 0.51 0.34
N TYR A 137 -29.59 -0.34 0.30
CA TYR A 137 -30.98 0.11 0.13
C TYR A 137 -31.43 1.08 1.23
N LEU A 138 -31.10 0.81 2.49
CA LEU A 138 -31.43 1.69 3.61
C LEU A 138 -30.72 3.04 3.52
N ILE A 139 -29.46 3.04 3.09
CA ILE A 139 -28.66 4.26 2.94
C ILE A 139 -29.19 5.14 1.79
N GLU A 140 -29.67 4.53 0.72
CA GLU A 140 -30.28 5.24 -0.41
C GLU A 140 -31.68 5.75 -0.07
N SER A 141 -32.50 4.96 0.63
CA SER A 141 -33.86 5.36 1.01
C SER A 141 -33.93 6.40 2.13
N HIS A 142 -33.00 6.36 3.10
CA HIS A 142 -33.00 7.24 4.26
C HIS A 142 -31.67 8.04 4.33
N PRO A 143 -31.63 9.26 3.79
CA PRO A 143 -30.40 10.04 3.76
C PRO A 143 -29.96 10.42 5.17
N GLY A 144 -28.72 10.04 5.53
CA GLY A 144 -28.14 10.31 6.85
C GLY A 144 -28.40 9.23 7.90
N VAL A 145 -28.97 8.07 7.51
CA VAL A 145 -29.06 6.89 8.39
C VAL A 145 -27.66 6.47 8.87
N GLN A 146 -27.55 6.19 10.15
CA GLN A 146 -26.31 5.84 10.85
C GLN A 146 -26.53 4.64 11.76
N TYR A 147 -25.46 4.23 12.44
CA TYR A 147 -25.56 3.36 13.60
C TYR A 147 -26.59 3.94 14.60
N PRO A 148 -27.56 3.16 15.10
CA PRO A 148 -27.56 1.68 15.22
C PRO A 148 -28.08 0.88 14.02
N ASN A 149 -28.70 1.51 13.03
CA ASN A 149 -29.45 0.80 11.98
C ASN A 149 -28.57 0.24 10.85
N VAL A 150 -27.46 0.90 10.56
CA VAL A 150 -26.45 0.49 9.57
C VAL A 150 -25.05 0.72 10.13
N PHE A 151 -24.05 -0.05 9.70
CA PHE A 151 -22.66 0.11 10.12
C PHE A 151 -21.99 1.30 9.40
N ARG A 152 -22.40 2.52 9.74
CA ARG A 152 -21.89 3.78 9.19
C ARG A 152 -21.84 4.86 10.28
N GLN A 153 -20.75 5.61 10.32
CA GLN A 153 -20.55 6.74 11.22
C GLN A 153 -19.98 7.91 10.41
N HIS A 154 -20.46 9.12 10.68
CA HIS A 154 -19.88 10.35 10.17
C HIS A 154 -20.14 11.50 11.13
N ARG A 155 -19.20 12.44 11.21
CA ARG A 155 -19.25 13.54 12.19
C ARG A 155 -20.29 14.60 11.86
N ASN A 156 -20.51 14.88 10.58
CA ASN A 156 -21.35 15.98 10.13
C ASN A 156 -22.81 15.54 10.04
N VAL A 157 -23.52 15.62 11.17
CA VAL A 157 -24.93 15.22 11.29
C VAL A 157 -25.85 16.45 11.33
N LYS A 158 -27.07 16.30 10.81
CA LYS A 158 -28.11 17.35 10.91
C LYS A 158 -28.91 17.12 12.18
N THR A 159 -28.73 17.98 13.18
CA THR A 159 -29.53 17.98 14.42
C THR A 159 -30.58 19.09 14.39
N PRO A 160 -31.71 18.94 15.11
CA PRO A 160 -32.61 20.05 15.36
C PRO A 160 -31.88 21.15 16.16
N ALA A 161 -32.38 22.39 16.08
CA ALA A 161 -31.79 23.54 16.78
C ALA A 161 -31.77 23.36 18.30
N THR A 162 -32.78 22.67 18.85
CA THR A 162 -32.90 22.32 20.25
C THR A 162 -32.94 20.79 20.37
N PHE A 163 -31.90 20.20 20.96
CA PHE A 163 -31.82 18.77 21.22
C PHE A 163 -32.21 18.48 22.68
N GLN A 164 -33.40 17.91 22.88
CA GLN A 164 -33.88 17.55 24.21
C GLN A 164 -33.44 16.12 24.55
N VAL A 165 -32.93 15.94 25.77
CA VAL A 165 -32.55 14.64 26.31
C VAL A 165 -33.55 14.27 27.39
N HIS A 166 -34.34 13.22 27.12
CA HIS A 166 -35.27 12.66 28.09
C HIS A 166 -34.61 11.45 28.75
N LEU A 167 -34.52 11.48 30.08
CA LEU A 167 -34.30 10.26 30.86
C LEU A 167 -35.66 9.56 30.98
N HIS A 168 -35.65 8.23 30.81
CA HIS A 168 -36.83 7.38 30.97
C HIS A 168 -37.62 7.71 32.24
#